data_AF-A0A059CU34-F1
#
_entry.id   AF-A0A059CU34-F1
#
_cell.length_a   1.000
_cell.length_b   1.000
_cell.length_c   1.000
_cell.angle_alpha   90.00
_cell.angle_beta   90.00
_cell.angle_gamma   90.00
#
_symmetry.space_group_name_H-M   'P 1'
#
loop_
_entity.id
_entity.type
_entity.pdbx_description
1 polymer ?
#
loop_
_entity_poly.entity_id
_entity_poly.type
_entity_poly.pdbx_seq_one_letter_code
_entity_poly.pdbx_strand_id
1 'polypeptide(L)'
;MAIVSKVYCSPVEAALVVRRRPHAVSGGGFVVTDCSSTRVIFRVDGCGVLGTSSELVVRDGDGDTLLLIRRKAGGIIEAMSIHKKWKGYIYDYEGAQKLVFSIKEPHSTSSISCFSGSSSSSAIKISLEPRKINGPDGIFHIKGHFPDRDCSIVDSGGNPIAQ
;
A
#
# COMPACT_ATOMS: atom_id res chain seq x y z
N MET A 1 -0.03 4.00 -16.46
CA MET A 1 1.16 4.62 -15.83
C MET A 1 1.77 3.59 -14.87
N ALA A 2 3.08 3.37 -14.90
CA ALA A 2 3.75 2.48 -13.95
C ALA A 2 4.18 3.26 -12.70
N ILE A 3 3.92 2.71 -11.51
CA ILE A 3 4.29 3.33 -10.21
C ILE A 3 5.66 2.80 -9.74
N VAL A 4 5.82 1.47 -9.67
CA VAL A 4 7.07 0.82 -9.23
C VAL A 4 7.97 0.54 -10.43
N SER A 5 7.50 -0.25 -11.40
CA SER A 5 8.22 -0.55 -12.64
C SER A 5 7.25 -1.03 -13.72
N LYS A 6 7.59 -0.83 -14.99
CA LYS A 6 6.79 -1.31 -16.14
C LYS A 6 6.71 -2.84 -16.21
N VAL A 7 7.69 -3.55 -15.63
CA VAL A 7 7.71 -5.02 -15.62
C VAL A 7 6.56 -5.62 -14.80
N TYR A 8 5.98 -4.83 -13.89
CA TYR A 8 4.81 -5.21 -13.08
C TYR A 8 3.49 -4.72 -13.69
N CYS A 9 3.49 -4.25 -14.93
CA CYS A 9 2.28 -3.88 -15.65
C CYS A 9 1.91 -4.97 -16.65
N SER A 10 0.67 -5.45 -16.57
CA SER A 10 0.08 -6.39 -17.52
C SER A 10 -0.96 -5.66 -18.38
N PRO A 11 -1.05 -5.95 -19.70
CA PRO A 11 -2.14 -5.46 -20.54
C PRO A 11 -3.47 -6.18 -20.29
N VAL A 12 -3.44 -7.31 -19.57
CA VAL A 12 -4.61 -8.12 -19.19
C VAL A 12 -4.78 -8.06 -17.68
N GLU A 13 -6.03 -8.11 -17.22
CA GLU A 13 -6.36 -8.22 -15.80
C GLU A 13 -5.68 -9.43 -15.16
N ALA A 14 -5.08 -9.21 -13.99
CA ALA A 14 -4.38 -10.25 -13.23
C ALA A 14 -5.12 -10.49 -11.92
N ALA A 15 -5.61 -11.71 -11.73
CA ALA A 15 -6.24 -12.14 -10.47
C ALA A 15 -5.15 -12.66 -9.51
N LEU A 16 -5.02 -12.02 -8.35
CA LEU A 16 -4.01 -12.38 -7.35
C LEU A 16 -4.65 -13.06 -6.14
N VAL A 17 -3.97 -14.07 -5.60
CA VAL A 17 -4.36 -14.79 -4.39
C VAL A 17 -3.35 -14.54 -3.29
N VAL A 18 -3.82 -14.12 -2.12
CA VAL A 18 -2.97 -13.84 -0.95
C VAL A 18 -3.10 -14.96 0.06
N ARG A 19 -1.97 -15.56 0.43
CA ARG A 19 -1.89 -16.58 1.49
C ARG A 19 -0.98 -16.13 2.62
N ARG A 20 -1.45 -16.24 3.86
CA ARG A 20 -0.63 -15.98 5.05
C ARG A 20 0.41 -17.09 5.24
N ARG A 21 1.66 -16.72 5.52
CA ARG A 21 2.72 -17.64 5.92
C ARG A 21 2.71 -17.86 7.43
N PRO A 22 2.90 -19.10 7.92
CA PRO A 22 3.09 -19.38 9.35
C PRO A 22 4.29 -18.64 9.92
N HIS A 23 4.23 -18.20 11.18
CA HIS A 23 5.33 -17.48 11.84
C HIS A 23 6.63 -18.29 11.96
N ALA A 24 6.53 -19.64 12.00
CA ALA A 24 7.67 -20.54 12.19
C ALA A 24 8.64 -20.61 11.00
N VAL A 25 8.27 -20.11 9.81
CA VAL A 25 9.12 -20.08 8.62
C VAL A 25 9.43 -18.62 8.30
N SER A 26 10.69 -18.22 8.47
CA SER A 26 11.23 -16.90 8.10
C SER A 26 10.44 -15.67 8.61
N GLY A 27 9.71 -15.80 9.73
CA GLY A 27 9.01 -14.66 10.35
C GLY A 27 7.60 -14.36 9.88
N GLY A 28 7.00 -15.27 9.12
CA GLY A 28 5.61 -15.15 8.68
C GLY A 28 5.43 -14.22 7.48
N GLY A 29 4.39 -13.38 7.51
CA GLY A 29 4.02 -12.51 6.40
C GLY A 29 3.07 -13.16 5.38
N PHE A 30 3.16 -12.76 4.12
CA PHE A 30 2.24 -13.18 3.05
C PHE A 30 2.98 -13.65 1.79
N VAL A 31 2.35 -14.53 1.04
CA VAL A 31 2.73 -14.93 -0.31
C VAL A 31 1.58 -14.59 -1.23
N VAL A 32 1.90 -13.92 -2.33
CA VAL A 32 0.95 -13.55 -3.37
C VAL A 32 1.24 -14.39 -4.60
N THR A 33 0.24 -15.12 -5.08
CA THR A 33 0.34 -15.94 -6.29
C THR A 33 -0.62 -15.46 -7.36
N ASP A 34 -0.29 -15.72 -8.62
CA ASP A 34 -1.26 -15.61 -9.70
C ASP A 34 -2.31 -16.73 -9.55
N CYS A 35 -3.59 -16.37 -9.67
CA CYS A 35 -4.73 -17.27 -9.57
C CYS A 35 -4.68 -18.38 -10.64
N SER A 36 -4.18 -18.06 -11.84
CA SER A 36 -4.20 -19.00 -12.97
C SER A 36 -3.07 -20.04 -12.94
N SER A 37 -1.88 -19.65 -12.48
CA SER A 37 -0.67 -20.45 -12.61
C SER A 37 -0.07 -20.93 -11.29
N THR A 38 -0.65 -20.55 -10.14
CA THR A 38 -0.09 -20.77 -8.78
C THR A 38 1.33 -20.22 -8.56
N ARG A 39 1.89 -19.53 -9.56
CA ARG A 39 3.23 -18.94 -9.52
C ARG A 39 3.28 -17.86 -8.46
N VAL A 40 4.33 -17.87 -7.64
CA VAL A 40 4.59 -16.79 -6.68
C VAL A 40 5.00 -15.53 -7.44
N ILE A 41 4.24 -14.46 -7.25
CA ILE A 41 4.50 -13.16 -7.85
C ILE A 41 5.18 -12.24 -6.84
N PHE A 42 4.71 -12.26 -5.59
CA PHE A 42 5.29 -11.44 -4.52
C PHE A 42 5.38 -12.20 -3.19
N ARG A 43 6.36 -11.83 -2.38
CA ARG A 43 6.42 -12.19 -0.96
C ARG A 43 6.41 -10.92 -0.13
N VAL A 44 5.61 -10.89 0.91
CA VAL A 44 5.56 -9.78 1.87
C VAL A 44 6.09 -10.28 3.18
N ASP A 45 7.25 -9.77 3.57
CA ASP A 45 7.83 -10.04 4.89
C ASP A 45 7.27 -9.02 5.87
N GLY A 46 6.51 -9.52 6.84
CA GLY A 46 6.02 -8.73 7.97
C GLY A 46 7.02 -8.77 9.12
N CYS A 47 7.12 -7.69 9.89
CA CYS A 47 8.09 -7.61 10.96
C CYS A 47 7.67 -8.37 12.23
N GLY A 48 7.68 -9.70 12.14
CA GLY A 48 7.81 -10.62 13.28
C GLY A 48 9.24 -11.17 13.44
N VAL A 49 10.12 -10.99 12.44
CA VAL A 49 11.52 -11.50 12.46
C VAL A 49 12.60 -10.42 12.52
N LEU A 50 12.30 -9.16 12.18
CA LEU A 50 13.28 -8.05 12.19
C LEU A 50 13.11 -7.05 13.36
N GLY A 51 12.16 -7.29 14.27
CA GLY A 51 12.00 -6.48 15.51
C GLY A 51 11.39 -5.07 15.37
N THR A 52 11.16 -4.56 14.16
CA THR A 52 10.57 -3.23 13.88
C THR A 52 9.09 -3.33 13.44
N SER A 53 8.14 -3.24 14.37
CA SER A 53 6.69 -3.44 14.15
C SER A 53 5.97 -2.47 13.17
N SER A 54 6.72 -1.64 12.44
CA SER A 54 6.25 -0.57 11.56
C SER A 54 6.74 -0.70 10.11
N GLU A 55 7.38 -1.80 9.75
CA GLU A 55 7.97 -2.01 8.43
C GLU A 55 7.48 -3.30 7.77
N LEU A 56 7.29 -3.24 6.45
CA LEU A 56 6.96 -4.37 5.59
C LEU A 56 7.89 -4.32 4.37
N VAL A 57 8.42 -5.47 3.97
CA VAL A 57 9.24 -5.59 2.76
C VAL A 57 8.48 -6.41 1.73
N VAL A 58 8.27 -5.84 0.54
CA VAL A 58 7.73 -6.55 -0.61
C VAL A 58 8.90 -7.01 -1.48
N ARG A 59 8.92 -8.31 -1.76
CA ARG A 59 9.88 -8.98 -2.63
C ARG A 59 9.16 -9.60 -3.82
N ASP A 60 9.89 -9.87 -4.89
CA ASP A 60 9.37 -10.62 -6.03
C ASP A 60 9.34 -12.15 -5.79
N GLY A 61 9.04 -12.89 -6.86
CA GLY A 61 9.02 -14.35 -6.90
C GLY A 61 10.38 -15.01 -6.70
N ASP A 62 11.48 -14.29 -6.91
CA ASP A 62 12.85 -14.79 -6.79
C ASP A 62 13.50 -14.40 -5.45
N GLY A 63 12.94 -13.39 -4.77
CA GLY A 63 13.35 -12.94 -3.44
C GLY A 63 14.00 -11.55 -3.42
N ASP A 64 14.10 -10.90 -4.57
CA ASP A 64 14.69 -9.56 -4.67
C ASP A 64 13.76 -8.51 -4.08
N THR A 65 14.35 -7.51 -3.44
CA THR A 65 13.60 -6.46 -2.73
C THR A 65 13.03 -5.45 -3.70
N LEU A 66 11.71 -5.30 -3.72
CA LEU A 66 11.01 -4.36 -4.61
C LEU A 66 10.64 -3.06 -3.92
N LEU A 67 10.09 -3.18 -2.72
CA LEU A 67 9.47 -2.05 -2.03
C LEU A 67 9.61 -2.21 -0.52
N LEU A 68 10.06 -1.14 0.14
CA LEU A 68 9.98 -0.99 1.58
C LEU A 68 8.75 -0.12 1.91
N ILE A 69 7.83 -0.67 2.71
CA ILE A 69 6.68 0.07 3.22
C ILE A 69 6.91 0.33 4.70
N ARG A 70 6.97 1.61 5.09
CA ARG A 70 7.22 2.03 6.47
C ARG A 70 6.10 2.91 6.98
N ARG A 71 5.61 2.61 8.17
CA ARG A 71 4.73 3.51 8.93
C ARG A 71 5.58 4.57 9.61
N LYS A 72 5.18 5.84 9.46
CA LYS A 72 5.84 6.91 10.19
C LYS A 72 5.54 6.75 11.69
N ALA A 73 6.56 6.45 12.49
CA ALA A 73 6.47 6.53 13.95
C ALA A 73 6.48 7.99 14.36
N GLY A 74 5.53 8.43 15.19
CA GLY A 74 5.49 9.79 15.71
C GLY A 74 6.74 10.07 16.54
N GLY A 75 7.66 10.87 16.01
CA GLY A 75 8.78 11.41 16.77
C GLY A 75 8.34 12.61 17.63
N ILE A 76 9.21 13.01 18.57
CA ILE A 76 8.95 14.04 19.61
C ILE A 76 8.50 15.41 19.03
N ILE A 77 8.80 15.70 17.76
CA ILE A 77 8.47 16.97 17.08
C ILE A 77 7.15 16.88 16.30
N GLU A 78 6.59 15.69 16.08
CA GLU A 78 5.40 15.46 15.25
C GLU A 78 4.15 15.02 16.04
N ALA A 79 4.04 15.45 17.30
CA ALA A 79 2.84 15.29 18.13
C ALA A 79 1.55 15.88 17.50
N MET A 80 1.66 16.58 16.37
CA MET A 80 0.56 17.22 15.64
C MET A 80 -0.01 16.37 14.48
N SER A 81 0.60 15.24 14.10
CA SER A 81 0.05 14.37 13.03
C SER A 81 -0.71 13.17 13.60
N ILE A 82 -2.02 13.37 13.85
CA ILE A 82 -2.97 12.32 14.28
C ILE A 82 -3.17 11.24 13.20
N HIS A 83 -2.68 11.46 11.97
CA HIS A 83 -2.89 10.57 10.84
C HIS A 83 -1.86 9.43 10.83
N LYS A 84 -2.35 8.18 10.84
CA LYS A 84 -1.53 7.03 10.46
C LYS A 84 -1.14 7.17 8.99
N LYS A 85 0.15 7.37 8.75
CA LYS A 85 0.72 7.52 7.40
C LYS A 85 1.72 6.40 7.13
N TRP A 86 1.53 5.73 6.00
CA TRP A 86 2.49 4.79 5.45
C TRP A 86 3.20 5.41 4.27
N LYS A 87 4.44 5.01 4.04
CA LYS A 87 5.27 5.46 2.91
C LYS A 87 5.88 4.26 2.23
N GLY A 88 5.82 4.25 0.90
CA GLY A 88 6.43 3.23 0.06
C GLY A 88 7.71 3.76 -0.59
N TYR A 89 8.79 3.01 -0.47
CA TYR A 89 10.12 3.35 -0.98
C TYR A 89 10.63 2.25 -1.91
N ILE A 90 11.19 2.65 -3.05
CA ILE A 90 12.01 1.78 -3.89
C ILE A 90 13.48 2.08 -3.63
N TYR A 91 14.36 1.14 -4.00
CA TYR A 91 15.79 1.36 -4.02
C TYR A 91 16.23 1.72 -5.44
N ASP A 92 17.15 2.68 -5.56
CA ASP A 92 17.86 2.88 -6.82
C ASP A 92 19.06 1.92 -6.95
N TYR A 93 19.80 2.04 -8.05
CA TYR A 93 20.96 1.20 -8.34
C TYR A 93 22.12 1.40 -7.34
N GLU A 94 22.17 2.55 -6.66
CA GLU A 94 23.16 2.85 -5.61
C GLU A 94 22.69 2.40 -4.22
N GLY A 95 21.47 1.85 -4.12
CA GLY A 95 20.87 1.41 -2.87
C GLY A 95 20.23 2.54 -2.06
N ALA A 96 20.11 3.75 -2.61
CA ALA A 96 19.43 4.85 -1.94
C ALA A 96 17.91 4.71 -2.03
N GLN A 97 17.23 5.08 -0.93
CA GLN A 97 15.77 4.98 -0.83
C GLN A 97 15.08 6.16 -1.52
N LYS A 98 14.21 5.85 -2.47
CA LYS A 98 13.36 6.83 -3.17
C LYS A 98 11.90 6.63 -2.80
N LEU A 99 11.28 7.66 -2.22
CA LEU A 99 9.85 7.68 -1.92
C LEU A 99 9.04 7.69 -3.23
N VAL A 100 8.12 6.73 -3.38
CA VAL A 100 7.27 6.59 -4.57
C VAL A 100 5.80 6.82 -4.29
N PHE A 101 5.34 6.57 -3.06
CA PHE A 101 3.98 6.90 -2.66
C PHE A 101 3.85 7.07 -1.13
N SER A 102 2.78 7.76 -0.73
CA SER A 102 2.32 7.85 0.65
C SER A 102 0.86 7.42 0.75
N ILE A 103 0.51 6.70 1.81
CA ILE A 103 -0.86 6.31 2.14
C ILE A 103 -1.27 7.06 3.40
N LYS A 104 -2.42 7.71 3.35
CA LYS A 104 -3.03 8.43 4.47
C LYS A 104 -4.35 7.74 4.81
N GLU A 105 -4.40 7.15 6.01
CA GLU A 105 -5.65 6.62 6.54
C GLU A 105 -6.62 7.77 6.90
N PRO A 106 -7.94 7.55 6.74
CA PRO A 106 -8.95 8.51 7.19
C PRO A 106 -8.87 8.67 8.71
N HIS A 107 -9.35 9.82 9.21
CA HIS A 107 -9.34 10.08 10.65
C HIS A 107 -10.29 9.10 11.34
N SER A 108 -9.78 8.27 12.26
CA SER A 108 -10.63 7.48 13.15
C SER A 108 -11.20 8.40 14.24
N THR A 109 -12.18 9.25 13.91
CA THR A 109 -13.07 9.80 14.93
C THR A 109 -14.15 8.76 15.20
N SER A 110 -13.91 7.85 16.14
CA SER A 110 -14.94 6.99 16.73
C SER A 110 -15.86 7.75 17.69
N SER A 111 -16.23 8.99 17.33
CA SER A 111 -17.19 9.86 18.01
C SER A 111 -17.35 11.17 17.23
N ILE A 112 -18.27 11.22 16.27
CA ILE A 112 -19.10 12.39 15.92
C ILE A 112 -20.30 11.80 15.17
N SER A 113 -21.41 11.65 15.89
CA SER A 113 -22.71 11.43 15.28
C SER A 113 -23.29 12.77 14.83
N CYS A 114 -23.92 12.73 13.66
CA CYS A 114 -25.05 13.58 13.26
C CYS A 114 -24.75 15.04 12.86
N PHE A 115 -25.41 15.40 11.75
CA PHE A 115 -25.61 16.73 11.14
C PHE A 115 -24.67 17.15 10.00
N SER A 116 -25.29 17.28 8.82
CA SER A 116 -24.83 17.93 7.58
C SER A 116 -24.19 17.04 6.48
N GLY A 117 -25.04 16.39 5.68
CA GLY A 117 -25.14 16.61 4.23
C GLY A 117 -23.92 16.60 3.29
N SER A 118 -22.76 16.02 3.64
CA SER A 118 -21.63 15.90 2.70
C SER A 118 -20.97 14.52 2.76
N SER A 119 -21.09 13.79 1.65
CA SER A 119 -20.64 12.41 1.40
C SER A 119 -19.11 12.26 1.21
N SER A 120 -18.30 12.87 2.08
CA SER A 120 -16.84 12.83 1.91
C SER A 120 -16.07 12.42 3.17
N SER A 121 -15.18 11.43 3.01
CA SER A 121 -13.92 11.20 3.76
C SER A 121 -13.71 9.93 4.63
N SER A 122 -14.33 8.79 4.32
CA SER A 122 -13.92 7.48 4.88
C SER A 122 -12.90 6.70 4.04
N ALA A 123 -12.51 7.20 2.85
CA ALA A 123 -11.62 6.48 1.95
C ALA A 123 -10.14 6.68 2.30
N ILE A 124 -9.34 5.61 2.22
CA ILE A 124 -7.87 5.67 2.37
C ILE A 124 -7.30 6.35 1.11
N LYS A 125 -6.46 7.37 1.29
CA LYS A 125 -5.86 8.11 0.17
C LYS A 125 -4.44 7.66 -0.10
N ILE A 126 -4.13 7.33 -1.34
CA ILE A 126 -2.79 7.06 -1.85
C ILE A 126 -2.35 8.29 -2.67
N SER A 127 -1.14 8.78 -2.45
CA SER A 127 -0.55 9.88 -3.20
C SER A 127 0.82 9.46 -3.74
N LEU A 128 1.06 9.67 -5.02
CA LEU A 128 2.34 9.41 -5.65
C LEU A 128 3.35 10.51 -5.33
N GLU A 129 4.62 10.11 -5.23
CA GLU A 129 5.73 10.99 -4.91
C GLU A 129 6.88 10.83 -5.93
N PRO A 130 7.60 11.91 -6.28
CA PRO A 130 7.28 13.29 -5.96
C PRO A 130 6.03 13.76 -6.70
N ARG A 131 5.24 14.64 -6.06
CA ARG A 131 4.08 15.26 -6.73
C ARG A 131 4.54 16.01 -7.98
N LYS A 132 3.91 15.72 -9.11
CA LYS A 132 4.16 16.47 -10.35
C LYS A 132 3.48 17.83 -10.22
N ILE A 133 4.22 18.90 -10.50
CA ILE A 133 3.74 20.29 -10.40
C ILE A 133 2.59 20.55 -11.40
N ASN A 134 2.60 19.90 -12.57
CA ASN A 134 1.66 20.12 -13.69
C ASN A 134 1.03 18.83 -14.25
N GLY A 135 0.92 17.75 -13.47
CA GLY A 135 0.40 16.45 -13.95
C GLY A 135 -0.98 16.10 -13.38
N PRO A 136 -1.75 15.19 -14.01
CA PRO A 136 -2.97 14.66 -13.42
C PRO A 136 -2.66 14.14 -12.02
N ASP A 137 -3.48 14.53 -11.06
CA ASP A 137 -3.25 14.29 -9.64
C ASP A 137 -3.01 12.79 -9.43
N GLY A 138 -1.78 12.42 -9.06
CA GLY A 138 -1.35 11.04 -8.80
C GLY A 138 -1.96 10.54 -7.51
N ILE A 139 -3.28 10.58 -7.42
CA ILE A 139 -4.08 10.36 -6.23
C ILE A 139 -5.03 9.20 -6.53
N PHE A 140 -4.93 8.17 -5.69
CA PHE A 140 -5.85 7.05 -5.70
C PHE A 140 -6.58 6.97 -4.37
N HIS A 141 -7.74 6.33 -4.37
CA HIS A 141 -8.54 6.09 -3.18
C HIS A 141 -8.84 4.61 -3.04
N ILE A 142 -8.73 4.08 -1.83
CA ILE A 142 -9.24 2.76 -1.50
C ILE A 142 -10.63 2.95 -0.91
N LYS A 143 -11.61 2.28 -1.50
CA LYS A 143 -13.02 2.22 -1.08
C LYS A 143 -13.37 0.78 -0.70
N GLY A 144 -14.57 0.59 -0.13
CA GLY A 144 -15.07 -0.72 0.32
C GLY A 144 -14.66 -1.08 1.74
N HIS A 145 -15.03 -2.29 2.15
CA HIS A 145 -14.86 -2.88 3.45
C HIS A 145 -14.12 -4.23 3.37
N PHE A 146 -12.92 -4.29 3.95
CA PHE A 146 -12.06 -5.46 3.83
C PHE A 146 -12.71 -6.80 4.29
N PRO A 147 -13.43 -6.86 5.42
CA PRO A 147 -14.16 -8.07 5.83
C PRO A 147 -15.20 -8.55 4.81
N ASP A 148 -15.86 -7.64 4.11
CA ASP A 148 -16.90 -7.94 3.11
C ASP A 148 -16.31 -8.28 1.72
N ARG A 149 -14.97 -8.15 1.57
CA ARG A 149 -14.23 -8.42 0.33
C ARG A 149 -14.69 -7.57 -0.86
N ASP A 150 -15.12 -6.34 -0.62
CA ASP A 150 -15.58 -5.38 -1.62
C ASP A 150 -14.62 -4.18 -1.77
N CYS A 151 -13.36 -4.35 -1.34
CA CYS A 151 -12.34 -3.31 -1.50
C CYS A 151 -12.07 -3.02 -2.97
N SER A 152 -11.93 -1.74 -3.32
CA SER A 152 -11.49 -1.32 -4.65
C SER A 152 -10.53 -0.15 -4.57
N ILE A 153 -9.55 -0.13 -5.46
CA ILE A 153 -8.66 1.02 -5.65
C ILE A 153 -9.16 1.78 -6.88
N VAL A 154 -9.47 3.06 -6.70
CA VAL A 154 -9.94 3.94 -7.77
C VAL A 154 -8.99 5.10 -8.01
N ASP A 155 -8.88 5.54 -9.25
CA ASP A 155 -8.14 6.75 -9.60
C ASP A 155 -8.86 8.04 -9.18
N SER A 156 -8.28 9.20 -9.48
CA SER A 156 -8.87 10.51 -9.20
C SER A 156 -10.15 10.79 -9.99
N GLY A 157 -10.34 10.13 -11.14
CA GLY A 157 -11.56 10.20 -11.95
C GLY A 157 -12.67 9.27 -11.48
N GLY A 158 -12.38 8.39 -10.51
CA GLY A 158 -13.32 7.40 -10.00
C GLY A 158 -13.31 6.07 -10.77
N ASN A 159 -12.39 5.89 -11.71
CA ASN A 159 -12.27 4.63 -12.45
C ASN A 159 -11.60 3.58 -11.56
N PRO A 160 -12.13 2.34 -11.49
CA PRO A 160 -11.48 1.26 -10.77
C PRO A 160 -10.19 0.83 -11.49
N ILE A 161 -9.11 0.68 -10.72
CA ILE A 161 -7.82 0.17 -11.18
C ILE A 161 -7.46 -1.19 -10.57
N ALA A 162 -8.13 -1.57 -9.47
CA ALA A 162 -8.03 -2.89 -8.83
C ALA A 162 -9.27 -3.15 -7.96
N GLN A 163 -9.64 -4.42 -7.82
CA GLN A 163 -10.74 -4.93 -6.99
C GLN A 163 -10.38 -6.30 -6.42
#